data_AF-K1YBF1-F1
#
_entry.id   AF-K1YBF1-F1
#
_cell.length_a   1.000
_cell.length_b   1.000
_cell.length_c   1.000
_cell.angle_alpha   90.00
_cell.angle_beta   90.00
_cell.angle_gamma   90.00
#
_symmetry.space_group_name_H-M   'P 1'
#
loop_
_entity.id
_entity.type
_entity.pdbx_description
1 polymer ?
#
loop_
_entity_poly.entity_id
_entity_poly.type
_entity_poly.pdbx_seq_one_letter_code
_entity_poly.pdbx_strand_id
1 'polypeptide(L)'
;SPAPPATVRATAESVSGSSPTVLRPGQSASVWVDIARLDDLMRLVGDLVVSRSRLVEILPKMLGAAPVVIEALDMITTNFERLLRELRGAVMRVRLVPLADVFSRMPLVVRDLARESGKQIRLLFEGQETEIDKLLVDQLFDPLLHLVRNAIAHGIETPAGHHRCLHCPCR
;
A
#
# COMPACT_ATOMS: atom_id res chain seq x y z
N SER A 1 11.36 -34.86 48.62
CA SER A 1 10.80 -33.51 48.75
C SER A 1 9.92 -33.21 47.55
N PRO A 2 8.66 -32.81 47.77
CA PRO A 2 7.67 -32.65 46.72
C PRO A 2 7.77 -31.29 46.02
N ALA A 3 7.33 -31.26 44.77
CA ALA A 3 7.22 -30.07 43.92
C ALA A 3 6.19 -29.07 44.45
N PRO A 4 6.36 -27.76 44.22
CA PRO A 4 5.35 -26.75 44.55
C PRO A 4 4.24 -26.70 43.49
N PRO A 5 3.00 -26.34 43.87
CA PRO A 5 1.82 -26.46 43.02
C PRO A 5 1.66 -25.27 42.05
N ALA A 6 1.09 -25.59 40.90
CA ALA A 6 0.62 -24.65 39.88
C ALA A 6 -0.49 -23.74 40.45
N THR A 7 -0.31 -22.43 40.31
CA THR A 7 -1.36 -21.44 40.59
C THR A 7 -2.05 -21.07 39.28
N VAL A 8 -3.25 -21.62 39.09
CA VAL A 8 -4.25 -21.11 38.15
C VAL A 8 -4.74 -19.77 38.72
N ARG A 9 -4.58 -18.68 37.97
CA ARG A 9 -5.24 -17.41 38.30
C ARG A 9 -6.08 -16.96 37.12
N ALA A 10 -7.38 -16.94 37.40
CA ALA A 10 -8.49 -16.63 36.51
C ALA A 10 -8.37 -15.24 35.86
N THR A 11 -8.87 -15.20 34.64
CA THR A 11 -9.20 -14.05 33.81
C THR A 11 -10.10 -13.06 34.53
N ALA A 12 -9.66 -11.81 34.64
CA ALA A 12 -10.51 -10.66 34.94
C ALA A 12 -10.59 -9.79 33.68
N GLU A 13 -11.73 -9.90 33.03
CA GLU A 13 -12.18 -9.10 31.91
C GLU A 13 -12.48 -7.68 32.42
N SER A 14 -11.61 -6.71 32.10
CA SER A 14 -11.86 -5.30 32.39
C SER A 14 -12.26 -4.57 31.12
N VAL A 15 -13.57 -4.39 30.96
CA VAL A 15 -14.18 -3.54 29.94
C VAL A 15 -13.82 -2.09 30.27
N SER A 16 -12.76 -1.56 29.66
CA SER A 16 -12.33 -0.18 29.83
C SER A 16 -13.24 0.74 29.01
N GLY A 17 -14.07 1.52 29.73
CA GLY A 17 -14.89 2.57 29.15
C GLY A 17 -14.05 3.59 28.37
N SER A 18 -14.42 3.81 27.11
CA SER A 18 -13.87 4.87 26.29
C SER A 18 -14.57 6.19 26.67
N SER A 19 -13.93 6.96 27.54
CA SER A 19 -14.19 8.40 27.62
C SER A 19 -13.54 9.07 26.40
N PRO A 20 -14.23 9.98 25.69
CA PRO A 20 -13.64 10.64 24.54
C PRO A 20 -12.56 11.59 25.01
N THR A 21 -11.30 11.25 24.75
CA THR A 21 -10.17 12.17 24.91
C THR A 21 -10.37 13.33 23.94
N VAL A 22 -10.68 14.50 24.47
CA VAL A 22 -10.72 15.75 23.72
C VAL A 22 -9.31 16.06 23.23
N LEU A 23 -9.07 15.89 21.93
CA LEU A 23 -7.80 16.18 21.27
C LEU A 23 -7.49 17.67 21.37
N ARG A 24 -6.28 18.01 21.84
CA ARG A 24 -5.76 19.38 21.88
C ARG A 24 -5.33 19.82 20.47
N PRO A 25 -5.49 21.10 20.08
CA PRO A 25 -5.05 21.57 18.77
C PRO A 25 -3.53 21.44 18.65
N GLY A 26 -3.05 20.67 17.66
CA GLY A 26 -1.62 20.52 17.34
C GLY A 26 -1.02 19.12 17.53
N GLN A 27 -1.77 18.12 18.01
CA GLN A 27 -1.31 16.73 17.99
C GLN A 27 -1.87 16.03 16.75
N SER A 28 -0.99 15.66 15.80
CA SER A 28 -1.35 14.76 14.71
C SER A 28 -1.60 13.37 15.28
N ALA A 29 -2.88 13.02 15.46
CA ALA A 29 -3.30 11.70 15.87
C ALA A 29 -3.19 10.75 14.66
N SER A 30 -2.21 9.86 14.69
CA SER A 30 -2.09 8.78 13.71
C SER A 30 -3.01 7.62 14.09
N VAL A 31 -3.77 7.12 13.11
CA VAL A 31 -4.67 5.97 13.28
C VAL A 31 -4.17 4.82 12.41
N TRP A 32 -3.94 3.67 13.03
CA TRP A 32 -3.56 2.45 12.34
C TRP A 32 -4.82 1.71 11.89
N VAL A 33 -4.90 1.39 10.60
CA VAL A 33 -6.05 0.73 10.00
C VAL A 33 -5.59 -0.55 9.31
N ASP A 34 -6.30 -1.64 9.55
CA ASP A 34 -6.09 -2.91 8.86
C ASP A 34 -6.46 -2.78 7.38
N ILE A 35 -5.65 -3.35 6.48
CA ILE A 35 -5.87 -3.35 5.03
C ILE A 35 -7.23 -3.98 4.68
N ALA A 36 -7.65 -5.03 5.39
CA ALA A 36 -8.93 -5.69 5.16
C ALA A 36 -10.12 -4.74 5.37
N ARG A 37 -10.03 -3.81 6.33
CA ARG A 37 -11.08 -2.80 6.55
C ARG A 37 -11.16 -1.82 5.38
N LEU A 38 -10.03 -1.53 4.74
CA LEU A 38 -9.95 -0.64 3.60
C LEU A 38 -10.48 -1.33 2.32
N ASP A 39 -10.27 -2.64 2.21
CA ASP A 39 -10.88 -3.48 1.17
C ASP A 39 -12.40 -3.56 1.33
N ASP A 40 -12.90 -3.76 2.55
CA ASP A 40 -14.34 -3.73 2.85
C ASP A 40 -14.98 -2.40 2.44
N LEU A 41 -14.29 -1.30 2.71
CA LEU A 41 -14.76 0.02 2.35
C LEU A 41 -14.78 0.21 0.83
N MET A 42 -13.76 -0.28 0.11
CA MET A 42 -13.76 -0.30 -1.36
C MET A 42 -14.91 -1.14 -1.93
N ARG A 43 -15.25 -2.27 -1.30
CA ARG A 43 -16.41 -3.09 -1.69
C ARG A 43 -17.71 -2.30 -1.54
N LEU A 44 -17.93 -1.64 -0.41
CA LEU A 44 -19.12 -0.81 -0.18
C LEU A 44 -19.24 0.34 -1.18
N VAL A 45 -18.12 0.99 -1.51
CA VAL A 45 -18.07 2.02 -2.56
C VAL A 45 -18.46 1.42 -3.92
N GLY A 46 -17.98 0.21 -4.23
CA GLY A 46 -18.38 -0.55 -5.42
C GLY A 46 -19.88 -0.84 -5.47
N ASP A 47 -20.45 -1.33 -4.37
CA ASP A 47 -21.90 -1.60 -4.26
C ASP A 47 -22.74 -0.34 -4.47
N LEU A 48 -22.24 0.81 -4.00
CA LEU A 48 -22.89 2.11 -4.17
C LEU A 48 -22.83 2.61 -5.63
N VAL A 49 -21.71 2.38 -6.32
CA VAL A 49 -21.58 2.64 -7.76
C VAL A 49 -22.57 1.79 -8.57
N VAL A 50 -22.69 0.49 -8.26
CA VAL A 50 -23.65 -0.40 -8.93
C VAL A 50 -25.09 0.04 -8.67
N SER A 51 -25.41 0.38 -7.42
CA SER A 51 -26.75 0.85 -7.05
C SER A 51 -27.13 2.13 -7.78
N ARG A 52 -26.19 3.07 -7.93
CA ARG A 52 -26.36 4.28 -8.75
C ARG A 52 -26.61 3.94 -10.21
N SER A 53 -25.83 3.04 -10.80
CA SER A 53 -26.02 2.65 -12.21
C SER A 53 -27.41 2.08 -12.47
N ARG A 54 -27.94 1.28 -11.54
CA ARG A 54 -29.33 0.77 -11.61
C ARG A 54 -30.36 1.90 -11.53
N LEU A 55 -30.13 2.90 -10.68
CA LEU A 55 -31.02 4.07 -10.56
C LEU A 55 -31.11 4.85 -11.88
N VAL A 56 -29.96 5.10 -12.52
CA VAL A 56 -29.87 5.77 -13.83
C VAL A 56 -30.58 4.94 -14.91
N GLU A 57 -30.51 3.62 -14.87
CA GLU A 57 -31.18 2.74 -15.84
C GLU A 57 -32.71 2.75 -15.71
N ILE A 58 -33.22 2.85 -14.48
CA ILE A 58 -34.67 2.84 -14.19
C ILE A 58 -35.29 4.22 -14.47
N LEU A 59 -34.52 5.30 -14.33
CA LEU A 59 -35.02 6.67 -14.44
C LEU A 59 -35.76 6.95 -15.77
N PRO A 60 -35.24 6.59 -16.96
CA PRO A 60 -35.96 6.75 -18.22
C PRO A 60 -37.22 5.88 -18.36
N LYS A 61 -37.31 4.79 -17.57
CA LYS A 61 -38.43 3.84 -17.60
C LYS A 61 -39.59 4.26 -16.69
N MET A 62 -39.43 5.33 -15.90
CA MET A 62 -40.51 5.88 -15.08
C MET A 62 -41.54 6.63 -15.94
N LEU A 63 -42.44 5.88 -16.58
CA LEU A 63 -43.59 6.44 -17.28
C LEU A 63 -44.48 7.22 -16.30
N GLY A 64 -44.80 8.47 -16.64
CA GLY A 64 -45.72 9.33 -15.89
C GLY A 64 -45.06 10.33 -14.92
N ALA A 65 -43.73 10.33 -14.79
CA ALA A 65 -43.03 11.39 -14.07
C ALA A 65 -43.03 12.70 -14.87
N ALA A 66 -43.21 13.83 -14.19
CA ALA A 66 -43.11 15.14 -14.82
C ALA A 66 -41.67 15.36 -15.35
N PRO A 67 -41.47 15.96 -16.54
CA PRO A 67 -40.15 16.18 -17.12
C PRO A 67 -39.16 16.88 -16.16
N VAL A 68 -39.66 17.83 -15.37
CA VAL A 68 -38.86 18.56 -14.36
C VAL A 68 -38.32 17.64 -13.25
N VAL A 69 -39.05 16.59 -12.90
CA VAL A 69 -38.63 15.60 -11.90
C VAL A 69 -37.55 14.69 -12.46
N ILE A 70 -37.67 14.30 -13.73
CA ILE A 70 -36.67 13.48 -14.42
C ILE A 70 -35.35 14.25 -14.52
N GLU A 71 -35.41 15.53 -14.91
CA GLU A 71 -34.23 16.40 -15.02
C GLU A 71 -33.55 16.64 -13.65
N ALA A 72 -34.34 16.92 -12.61
CA ALA A 72 -33.81 17.06 -11.24
C ALA A 72 -33.13 15.78 -10.75
N LEU A 73 -33.69 14.61 -11.06
CA LEU A 73 -33.13 13.33 -10.65
C LEU A 73 -31.85 13.00 -11.45
N ASP A 74 -31.80 13.33 -12.74
CA ASP A 74 -30.58 13.20 -13.56
C ASP A 74 -29.42 14.03 -12.99
N MET A 75 -29.68 15.29 -12.62
CA MET A 75 -28.69 16.15 -11.94
C MET A 75 -28.19 15.52 -10.64
N ILE A 76 -29.10 14.99 -9.80
CA ILE A 76 -28.73 14.32 -8.54
C ILE A 76 -27.85 13.09 -8.81
N THR A 77 -28.22 12.25 -9.78
CA THR A 77 -27.44 11.03 -10.09
C THR A 77 -26.06 11.34 -10.67
N THR A 78 -25.92 12.43 -11.42
CA THR A 78 -24.63 12.91 -11.93
C THR A 78 -23.74 13.44 -10.80
N ASN A 79 -24.30 14.24 -9.90
CA ASN A 79 -23.55 14.69 -8.71
C ASN A 79 -23.15 13.50 -7.82
N PHE A 80 -24.02 12.51 -7.67
CA PHE A 80 -23.73 11.30 -6.90
C PHE A 80 -22.56 10.50 -7.50
N GLU A 81 -22.48 10.42 -8.84
CA GLU A 81 -21.34 9.81 -9.53
C GLU A 81 -20.02 10.52 -9.23
N ARG A 82 -20.03 11.86 -9.23
CA ARG A 82 -18.85 12.66 -8.89
C ARG A 82 -18.39 12.39 -7.45
N LEU A 83 -19.31 12.44 -6.49
CA LEU A 83 -19.02 12.17 -5.08
C LEU A 83 -18.48 10.75 -4.86
N LEU A 84 -19.03 9.77 -5.58
CA LEU A 84 -18.55 8.39 -5.54
C LEU A 84 -17.13 8.24 -6.07
N ARG A 85 -16.78 8.93 -7.17
CA ARG A 85 -15.40 8.96 -7.69
C ARG A 85 -14.44 9.61 -6.71
N GLU A 86 -14.84 10.75 -6.12
CA GLU A 86 -14.04 11.45 -5.12
C GLU A 86 -13.81 10.57 -3.88
N LEU A 87 -14.85 9.90 -3.40
CA LEU A 87 -14.77 8.94 -2.29
C LEU A 87 -13.83 7.79 -2.64
N ARG A 88 -14.01 7.13 -3.78
CA ARG A 88 -13.12 6.06 -4.24
C ARG A 88 -11.66 6.53 -4.29
N GLY A 89 -11.41 7.72 -4.83
CA GLY A 89 -10.08 8.31 -4.89
C GLY A 89 -9.49 8.57 -3.51
N ALA A 90 -10.28 9.10 -2.57
CA ALA A 90 -9.84 9.32 -1.19
C ALA A 90 -9.46 8.02 -0.48
N VAL A 91 -10.27 6.98 -0.66
CA VAL A 91 -10.04 5.66 -0.09
C VAL A 91 -8.76 5.03 -0.66
N MET A 92 -8.55 5.13 -1.97
CA MET A 92 -7.30 4.67 -2.59
C MET A 92 -6.07 5.41 -2.07
N ARG A 93 -6.16 6.71 -1.79
CA ARG A 93 -5.04 7.47 -1.20
C ARG A 93 -4.66 6.99 0.20
N VAL A 94 -5.63 6.58 1.01
CA VAL A 94 -5.38 6.04 2.37
C VAL A 94 -4.58 4.73 2.32
N ARG A 95 -4.63 3.99 1.21
CA ARG A 95 -3.88 2.72 1.01
C ARG A 95 -2.41 2.94 0.70
N LEU A 96 -2.03 4.15 0.31
CA LEU A 96 -0.69 4.42 -0.18
C LEU A 96 0.31 4.45 0.97
N VAL A 97 1.47 3.86 0.73
CA VAL A 97 2.60 3.84 1.65
C VAL A 97 3.88 4.20 0.89
N PRO A 98 4.88 4.81 1.56
CA PRO A 98 6.15 5.14 0.92
C PRO A 98 6.89 3.86 0.48
N LEU A 99 7.51 3.92 -0.70
CA LEU A 99 8.29 2.81 -1.25
C LEU A 99 9.51 2.47 -0.38
N ALA A 100 9.96 3.40 0.47
CA ALA A 100 11.00 3.22 1.47
C ALA A 100 10.87 1.93 2.28
N ASP A 101 9.63 1.52 2.59
CA ASP A 101 9.35 0.33 3.40
C ASP A 101 9.89 -0.96 2.76
N VAL A 102 9.82 -1.07 1.42
CA VAL A 102 10.36 -2.22 0.66
C VAL A 102 11.88 -2.30 0.78
N PHE A 103 12.54 -1.14 0.79
CA PHE A 103 14.00 -1.07 0.77
C PHE A 103 14.65 -1.29 2.13
N SER A 104 13.88 -1.23 3.22
CA SER A 104 14.38 -1.31 4.61
C SER A 104 15.34 -2.48 4.87
N ARG A 105 15.10 -3.65 4.25
CA ARG A 105 15.91 -4.87 4.43
C ARG A 105 16.95 -5.09 3.34
N MET A 106 16.84 -4.40 2.21
CA MET A 106 17.68 -4.60 1.02
C MET A 106 19.17 -4.36 1.26
N PRO A 107 19.62 -3.35 2.05
CA PRO A 107 21.04 -3.13 2.34
C PRO A 107 21.72 -4.32 3.01
N LEU A 108 21.00 -5.01 3.91
CA LEU A 108 21.54 -6.17 4.62
C LEU A 108 21.81 -7.31 3.63
N VAL A 109 20.83 -7.63 2.79
CA VAL A 109 20.92 -8.69 1.80
C VAL A 109 22.00 -8.41 0.76
N VAL A 110 22.09 -7.17 0.27
CA VAL A 110 23.14 -6.77 -0.69
C VAL A 110 24.54 -6.88 -0.08
N ARG A 111 24.70 -6.54 1.21
CA ARG A 111 25.99 -6.66 1.90
C ARG A 111 26.44 -8.11 2.03
N ASP A 112 25.53 -9.03 2.29
CA ASP A 112 25.85 -10.46 2.37
C ASP A 112 26.21 -11.01 0.98
N LEU A 113 25.44 -10.65 -0.05
CA LEU A 113 25.75 -11.01 -1.44
C LEU A 113 27.09 -10.42 -1.91
N ALA A 114 27.46 -9.21 -1.48
CA ALA A 114 28.75 -8.59 -1.79
C ALA A 114 29.92 -9.43 -1.21
N ARG A 115 29.76 -9.92 0.02
CA ARG A 115 30.76 -10.76 0.69
C ARG A 115 30.89 -12.12 0.02
N GLU A 116 29.77 -12.76 -0.30
CA GLU A 116 29.75 -14.06 -0.99
C GLU A 116 30.36 -14.00 -2.39
N SER A 117 30.07 -12.92 -3.13
CA SER A 117 30.59 -12.73 -4.50
C SER A 117 32.01 -12.14 -4.55
N GLY A 118 32.54 -11.65 -3.43
CA GLY A 118 33.84 -10.96 -3.38
C GLY A 118 33.89 -9.64 -4.15
N LYS A 119 32.73 -9.01 -4.39
CA LYS A 119 32.61 -7.77 -5.19
C LYS A 119 32.42 -6.56 -4.28
N GLN A 120 32.97 -5.41 -4.69
CA GLN A 120 32.69 -4.13 -4.03
C GLN A 120 31.41 -3.54 -4.62
N ILE A 121 30.40 -3.33 -3.77
CA ILE A 121 29.06 -2.90 -4.19
C ILE A 121 28.66 -1.66 -3.38
N ARG A 122 28.20 -0.62 -4.09
CA ARG A 122 27.57 0.55 -3.50
C ARG A 122 26.10 0.56 -3.89
N LEU A 123 25.22 0.48 -2.89
CA LEU A 123 23.78 0.55 -3.08
C LEU A 123 23.30 2.00 -2.89
N LEU A 124 22.51 2.49 -3.84
CA LEU A 124 21.86 3.80 -3.82
C LEU A 124 20.37 3.60 -4.05
N PHE A 125 19.55 4.39 -3.35
CA PHE A 125 18.12 4.41 -3.56
C PHE A 125 17.69 5.83 -3.91
N GLU A 126 16.85 5.94 -4.93
CA GLU A 126 16.25 7.19 -5.38
C GLU A 126 14.73 7.00 -5.45
N GLY A 127 13.95 8.03 -5.12
CA GLY A 127 12.48 7.96 -5.18
C GLY A 127 11.82 7.16 -4.05
N GLN A 128 12.46 7.00 -2.89
CA GLN A 128 11.93 6.24 -1.74
C GLN A 128 10.65 6.85 -1.16
N GLU A 129 10.47 8.16 -1.35
CA GLU A 129 9.29 8.94 -0.97
C GLU A 129 8.07 8.69 -1.86
N THR A 130 8.25 8.01 -3.00
CA THR A 130 7.14 7.69 -3.90
C THR A 130 6.13 6.80 -3.19
N GLU A 131 4.87 7.23 -3.19
CA GLU A 131 3.78 6.52 -2.54
C GLU A 131 3.13 5.51 -3.50
N ILE A 132 3.02 4.25 -3.05
CA ILE A 132 2.46 3.13 -3.82
C ILE A 132 1.47 2.34 -2.93
N ASP A 133 0.51 1.65 -3.53
CA ASP A 133 -0.42 0.78 -2.81
C ASP A 133 0.32 -0.28 -1.96
N LYS A 134 -0.10 -0.44 -0.70
CA LYS A 134 0.51 -1.37 0.25
C LYS A 134 0.60 -2.82 -0.25
N LEU A 135 -0.42 -3.33 -0.93
CA LEU A 135 -0.40 -4.71 -1.43
C LEU A 135 0.63 -4.89 -2.54
N LEU A 136 0.83 -3.85 -3.37
CA LEU A 136 1.84 -3.87 -4.42
C LEU A 136 3.24 -3.78 -3.81
N VAL A 137 3.43 -2.90 -2.83
CA VAL A 137 4.67 -2.76 -2.04
C VAL A 137 5.13 -4.10 -1.47
N ASP A 138 4.22 -4.86 -0.87
CA ASP A 138 4.55 -6.18 -0.30
C ASP A 138 4.97 -7.21 -1.35
N GLN A 139 4.41 -7.12 -2.56
CA GLN A 139 4.73 -8.02 -3.67
C GLN A 139 6.01 -7.63 -4.41
N LEU A 140 6.49 -6.38 -4.26
CA LEU A 140 7.67 -5.88 -4.99
C LEU A 140 9.00 -6.37 -4.41
N PHE A 141 9.04 -6.77 -3.14
CA PHE A 141 10.30 -7.10 -2.47
C PHE A 141 11.07 -8.23 -3.17
N ASP A 142 10.44 -9.38 -3.41
CA ASP A 142 11.09 -10.55 -4.00
C ASP A 142 11.54 -10.31 -5.46
N PRO A 143 10.71 -9.72 -6.35
CA PRO A 143 11.14 -9.33 -7.69
C PRO A 143 12.32 -8.37 -7.69
N LEU A 144 12.30 -7.32 -6.86
CA LEU A 144 13.40 -6.36 -6.78
C LEU A 144 14.67 -7.02 -6.27
N LEU A 145 14.56 -7.89 -5.26
CA LEU A 145 15.69 -8.66 -4.77
C LEU A 145 16.26 -9.59 -5.84
N HIS A 146 15.41 -10.20 -6.67
CA HIS A 146 15.85 -11.02 -7.79
C HIS A 146 16.62 -10.19 -8.83
N LEU A 147 16.14 -9.01 -9.20
CA LEU A 147 16.85 -8.11 -10.10
C LEU A 147 18.22 -7.69 -9.54
N VAL A 148 18.27 -7.37 -8.25
CA VAL A 148 19.53 -7.03 -7.56
C VAL A 148 20.49 -8.21 -7.57
N ARG A 149 20.03 -9.44 -7.28
CA ARG A 149 20.86 -10.65 -7.38
C ARG A 149 21.42 -10.85 -8.80
N ASN A 150 20.58 -10.69 -9.82
CA ASN A 150 21.03 -10.82 -11.22
C ASN A 150 22.08 -9.77 -11.57
N ALA A 151 21.89 -8.53 -11.13
CA ALA A 151 22.88 -7.46 -11.30
C ALA A 151 24.20 -7.80 -10.60
N ILE A 152 24.16 -8.34 -9.38
CA ILE A 152 25.38 -8.70 -8.64
C ILE A 152 26.06 -9.92 -9.26
N ALA A 153 25.31 -10.94 -9.65
CA ALA A 153 25.86 -12.18 -10.20
C ALA A 153 26.51 -11.94 -11.57
N HIS A 154 25.81 -11.24 -12.47
CA HIS A 154 26.17 -11.16 -13.88
C HIS A 154 26.49 -9.74 -14.36
N GLY A 155 25.97 -8.70 -13.72
CA GLY A 155 26.14 -7.31 -14.16
C GLY A 155 27.38 -6.61 -13.59
N ILE A 156 27.83 -6.96 -12.39
CA ILE A 156 29.01 -6.37 -11.74
C ILE A 156 30.23 -7.24 -12.04
N GLU A 157 31.23 -6.71 -12.73
CA GLU A 157 32.48 -7.41 -12.95
C GLU A 157 33.38 -7.36 -11.70
N THR A 158 34.17 -8.40 -11.47
CA THR A 158 35.20 -8.38 -10.41
C THR A 158 36.29 -7.36 -10.77
N PRO A 159 36.91 -6.68 -9.79
CA PRO A 159 38.02 -5.75 -10.06
C PRO A 159 39.19 -6.35 -10.85
N ALA A 160 39.37 -7.68 -10.78
CA ALA A 160 40.38 -8.42 -11.56
C ALA A 160 40.04 -8.54 -13.07
N GLY A 161 38.80 -8.26 -13.47
CA GLY A 161 38.32 -8.26 -14.86
C GLY A 161 38.72 -7.02 -15.65
N HIS A 162 39.38 -6.04 -15.02
CA HIS A 162 40.15 -5.00 -15.72
C HIS A 162 41.42 -5.61 -16.35
N HIS A 163 41.29 -6.68 -17.13
CA HIS A 163 42.25 -6.91 -18.19
C HIS A 163 42.16 -5.68 -19.08
N ARG A 164 43.25 -4.89 -19.12
CA ARG A 164 43.49 -3.90 -20.16
C ARG A 164 42.99 -4.51 -21.46
N CYS A 165 41.96 -3.93 -22.06
CA CYS A 165 41.73 -4.11 -23.48
C CYS A 165 43.01 -3.62 -24.18
N LEU A 166 43.94 -4.54 -24.43
CA LEU A 166 45.13 -4.36 -25.26
C LEU A 166 44.75 -4.23 -26.75
N HIS A 167 43.46 -4.05 -27.04
CA HIS A 167 42.87 -3.95 -28.36
C HIS A 167 41.66 -3.00 -28.33
N CYS A 168 41.90 -1.73 -28.01
CA CYS A 168 41.00 -0.64 -28.38
C CYS A 168 41.85 0.46 -29.02
N PRO A 169 41.61 0.84 -30.29
CA PRO A 169 42.50 1.71 -31.03
C PRO A 169 42.27 3.17 -30.61
N CYS A 170 42.88 3.55 -29.50
CA CYS A 170 43.52 4.85 -29.40
C CYS A 170 45.01 4.62 -29.70
N ARG A 171 45.31 4.62 -31.00
CA ARG A 171 46.51 4.11 -31.72
C ARG A 171 46.52 2.61 -32.01
#